data_AF-A0A3B9G416-F1
#
_entry.id   AF-A0A3B9G416-F1
#
_cell.length_a   1.000
_cell.length_b   1.000
_cell.length_c   1.000
_cell.angle_alpha   90.00
_cell.angle_beta   90.00
_cell.angle_gamma   90.00
#
_symmetry.space_group_name_H-M   'P 1'
#
loop_
_entity.id
_entity.type
_entity.pdbx_description
1 polymer ?
#
loop_
_entity_poly.entity_id
_entity_poly.type
_entity_poly.pdbx_seq_one_letter_code
_entity_poly.pdbx_strand_id
1 'polypeptide(L)' 'MTTQENLKLFHDWVKRMSAYHMALALLGIDKQTLAPVDGSEFRDERTAILAGELFSITTDPQMAEL' A
#
# COMPACT_ATOMS: atom_id res chain seq x y z
N MET A 1 -2.15 -8.53 -24.61
CA MET A 1 -2.77 -7.21 -24.38
C MET A 1 -2.24 -6.23 -25.41
N THR A 2 -3.03 -5.23 -25.75
CA THR A 2 -2.59 -4.07 -26.55
C THR A 2 -1.74 -3.12 -25.69
N THR A 3 -0.94 -2.27 -26.33
CA THR A 3 -0.15 -1.24 -25.62
C THR A 3 -1.02 -0.36 -24.72
N GLN A 4 -2.24 -0.02 -25.15
CA GLN A 4 -3.14 0.80 -24.36
C GLN A 4 -3.70 0.07 -23.14
N GLU A 5 -3.96 -1.24 -23.25
CA GLU A 5 -4.35 -2.09 -22.13
C GLU A 5 -3.20 -2.25 -21.12
N ASN A 6 -1.96 -2.48 -21.59
CA ASN A 6 -0.77 -2.53 -20.72
C ASN A 6 -0.58 -1.23 -19.95
N LEU A 7 -0.68 -0.09 -20.63
CA LEU A 7 -0.52 1.23 -20.01
C LEU A 7 -1.59 1.48 -18.93
N LYS A 8 -2.84 1.10 -19.20
CA LYS A 8 -3.92 1.21 -18.22
C LYS A 8 -3.64 0.34 -16.99
N LEU A 9 -3.24 -0.92 -17.21
CA LEU A 9 -2.93 -1.85 -16.12
C LEU A 9 -1.77 -1.33 -15.24
N PHE A 10 -0.72 -0.79 -15.87
CA PHE A 10 0.38 -0.14 -15.15
C PHE A 10 -0.07 1.06 -14.31
N HIS A 11 -0.87 1.97 -14.88
CA HIS A 11 -1.38 3.12 -14.12
C HIS A 11 -2.28 2.70 -12.96
N ASP A 12 -3.15 1.70 -13.15
CA ASP A 12 -4.02 1.18 -12.10
C ASP A 12 -3.18 0.54 -10.97
N TRP A 13 -2.11 -0.18 -11.32
CA TRP A 13 -1.16 -0.75 -10.36
C TRP A 13 -0.44 0.31 -9.53
N VAL A 14 0.14 1.33 -10.18
CA VAL A 14 0.82 2.45 -9.50
C VAL A 14 -0.15 3.19 -8.58
N LYS A 15 -1.37 3.47 -9.06
CA LYS A 15 -2.40 4.14 -8.26
C LYS A 15 -2.75 3.32 -7.02
N ARG A 16 -2.89 2.00 -7.16
CA ARG A 16 -3.14 1.11 -6.03
C ARG A 16 -2.00 1.16 -5.02
N MET A 17 -0.74 1.00 -5.45
CA MET A 17 0.42 1.12 -4.55
C MET A 17 0.46 2.46 -3.81
N SER A 18 0.19 3.57 -4.51
CA SER A 18 0.19 4.90 -3.90
C SER A 18 -0.83 5.05 -2.76
N ALA A 19 -1.98 4.38 -2.87
CA ALA A 19 -3.02 4.42 -1.83
C ALA A 19 -2.55 3.72 -0.55
N TYR A 20 -1.86 2.59 -0.67
CA TYR A 20 -1.28 1.88 0.48
C TYR A 20 -0.14 2.66 1.12
N HIS A 21 0.75 3.24 0.31
CA HIS A 21 1.79 4.13 0.83
C HIS A 21 1.20 5.32 1.59
N MET A 22 0.13 5.93 1.07
CA MET A 22 -0.57 7.03 1.75
C MET A 22 -1.17 6.55 3.08
N ALA A 23 -1.84 5.40 3.11
CA ALA A 23 -2.42 4.86 4.33
C ALA A 23 -1.36 4.58 5.41
N LEU A 24 -0.26 3.93 5.04
CA LEU A 24 0.86 3.65 5.96
C LEU A 24 1.51 4.94 6.47
N ALA A 25 1.68 5.95 5.59
CA ALA A 25 2.22 7.24 5.99
C ALA A 25 1.30 7.97 6.98
N LEU A 26 -0.01 7.96 6.75
CA LEU A 26 -0.99 8.57 7.66
C LEU A 26 -1.00 7.87 9.03
N LEU A 27 -0.94 6.53 9.06
CA LEU A 27 -0.82 5.78 10.33
C LEU A 27 0.48 6.13 11.07
N GLY A 28 1.59 6.30 10.34
CA GLY A 28 2.87 6.71 10.92
C GLY A 28 2.81 8.11 11.54
N ILE A 29 2.20 9.07 10.85
CA ILE A 29 2.02 10.44 11.34
C ILE A 29 1.07 10.46 12.55
N ASP A 30 -0.07 9.76 12.46
CA ASP A 30 -1.05 9.66 13.55
C ASP A 30 -0.40 9.10 14.82
N LYS A 31 0.37 8.01 14.70
CA LYS A 31 1.13 7.39 15.80
C LYS A 31 2.06 8.36 16.51
N GLN A 32 2.61 9.35 15.80
CA GLN A 32 3.55 10.32 16.36
C GLN A 32 2.87 11.57 16.94
N THR A 33 1.61 11.85 16.59
CA THR A 33 0.99 13.16 16.85
C THR A 33 -0.26 13.09 17.74
N LEU A 34 -1.14 12.11 17.53
CA LEU A 34 -2.47 12.10 18.13
C LEU A 34 -2.85 10.75 18.77
N ALA A 35 -2.23 9.65 18.32
CA ALA A 35 -2.73 8.33 18.63
C ALA A 35 -2.51 7.92 20.10
N PRO A 36 -3.54 7.44 20.83
CA PRO A 36 -3.40 6.98 22.21
C PRO A 36 -2.42 5.80 22.35
N VAL A 37 -1.63 5.76 23.42
CA VAL A 37 -0.63 4.70 23.66
C VAL A 37 -1.25 3.31 23.70
N ASP A 38 -2.40 3.18 24.37
CA ASP A 38 -3.13 1.91 24.52
C ASP A 38 -3.70 1.36 23.19
N GLY A 39 -3.72 2.18 22.13
CA GLY A 39 -4.10 1.75 20.78
C GLY A 39 -2.95 1.19 19.95
N SER A 40 -1.76 1.02 20.53
CA SER A 40 -0.54 0.62 19.80
C SER A 40 -0.65 -0.77 19.16
N GLU A 41 -1.12 -1.77 19.89
CA GLU A 41 -1.26 -3.15 19.37
C GLU A 41 -2.20 -3.20 18.15
N PHE A 42 -3.36 -2.55 18.24
CA PHE A 42 -4.31 -2.46 17.14
C PHE A 42 -3.71 -1.77 15.90
N ARG A 43 -3.00 -0.64 16.10
CA ARG A 43 -2.36 0.08 14.98
C ARG A 43 -1.22 -0.72 14.36
N ASP A 44 -0.43 -1.40 15.17
CA ASP A 44 0.71 -2.19 14.69
C ASP A 44 0.21 -3.40 13.88
N GLU A 45 -0.87 -4.07 14.31
CA GLU A 45 -1.54 -5.12 13.52
C GLU A 45 -2.02 -4.60 12.16
N ARG A 46 -2.74 -3.46 12.13
CA ARG A 46 -3.23 -2.87 10.87
C ARG A 46 -2.09 -2.42 9.96
N THR A 47 -1.01 -1.89 10.53
CA THR A 47 0.19 -1.50 9.77
C THR A 47 0.84 -2.73 9.12
N ALA A 48 0.97 -3.84 9.86
CA ALA A 48 1.54 -5.07 9.36
C ALA A 48 0.73 -5.66 8.19
N ILE A 49 -0.61 -5.69 8.31
CA ILE A 49 -1.51 -6.15 7.24
C ILE A 49 -1.31 -5.30 5.98
N LEU A 50 -1.40 -3.97 6.11
CA LEU A 50 -1.28 -3.05 4.97
C LEU A 50 0.10 -3.13 4.32
N ALA A 51 1.18 -3.31 5.10
CA ALA A 51 2.52 -3.49 4.58
C ALA A 51 2.67 -4.81 3.82
N GLY A 52 2.08 -5.90 4.30
CA GLY A 52 2.06 -7.19 3.59
C GLY A 52 1.27 -7.15 2.29
N GLU A 53 0.12 -6.47 2.28
CA GLU A 53 -0.66 -6.24 1.07
C GLU A 53 0.10 -5.38 0.06
N LEU A 54 0.73 -4.29 0.51
CA LEU A 54 1.58 -3.45 -0.33
C LEU A 54 2.73 -4.27 -0.94
N PHE A 55 3.42 -5.08 -0.13
CA PHE A 55 4.47 -5.97 -0.64
C PHE A 55 3.94 -6.87 -1.75
N SER A 56 2.81 -7.55 -1.52
CA SER A 56 2.20 -8.44 -2.50
C SER A 56 1.85 -7.73 -3.81
N ILE A 57 1.38 -6.47 -3.74
CA ILE A 57 1.11 -5.64 -4.92
C ILE A 57 2.42 -5.27 -5.62
N THR A 58 3.43 -4.80 -4.88
CA THR A 58 4.70 -4.35 -5.46
C THR A 58 5.50 -5.48 -6.09
N THR A 59 5.35 -6.72 -5.59
CA THR A 59 6.03 -7.90 -6.11
C THR A 59 5.16 -8.76 -7.02
N ASP A 60 4.07 -8.21 -7.56
CA ASP A 60 3.21 -8.94 -8.49
C ASP A 60 4.01 -9.35 -9.74
N PRO A 61 4.20 -10.65 -10.02
CA PRO A 61 4.98 -11.12 -11.16
C PRO A 61 4.42 -10.63 -12.50
N GLN A 62 3.10 -10.45 -12.59
CA GLN A 62 2.45 -9.95 -13.80
C GLN A 62 2.97 -8.56 -14.19
N MET A 63 3.31 -7.75 -13.20
CA MET A 63 3.79 -6.39 -13.42
C MET A 63 5.25 -6.35 -13.89
N ALA A 64 6.03 -7.40 -13.64
CA ALA A 64 7.39 -7.53 -14.17
C ALA A 64 7.42 -7.92 -15.66
N GLU A 65 6.34 -8.53 -16.16
CA GLU A 65 6.21 -9.02 -17.55
C GLU A 65 5.49 -8.01 -18.48
N LEU A 66 5.07 -6.87 -17.94
CA LEU A 66 4.17 -5.89 -18.57
C LEU A 66 4.88 -4.88 -19.47
#